data_AF-A0A4Q4Y8I9-F1
#
_entry.id   AF-A0A4Q4Y8I9-F1
#
_cell.length_a   1.000
_cell.length_b   1.000
_cell.length_c   1.000
_cell.angle_alpha   90.00
_cell.angle_beta   90.00
_cell.angle_gamma   90.00
#
_symmetry.space_group_name_H-M   'P 1'
#
loop_
_entity.id
_entity.type
_entity.pdbx_description
1 polymer ?
#
loop_
_entity_poly.entity_id
_entity_poly.type
_entity_poly.pdbx_seq_one_letter_code
_entity_poly.pdbx_strand_id
1 'polypeptide(L)'
;MLAPNISLLLLGIACAFGKAYDLTKPLKPKGPLGVTLDYSLATAWPEPRDPKDNKVFRNWVWTSHLQFKNPVSEITDGQLWKIARDAWDEAQIDRDQYGLSDYSKPSAMTILAWGNEIILASSQKGRSSFTYEYKNTPVRETLELCQIVWREDGPGDGKTDKKHRTEGKCGELMAAHLYYSEDATITLAERNARVGTVVEKRKNLENTDPCGDPKNQGHLGL
;
A
#
# COMPACT_ATOMS: atom_id res chain seq x y z
N MET A 1 6.47 -27.64 -52.36
CA MET A 1 6.77 -26.37 -51.66
C MET A 1 6.04 -26.39 -50.32
N LEU A 2 6.74 -26.60 -49.21
CA LEU A 2 6.15 -26.50 -47.88
C LEU A 2 6.09 -25.02 -47.49
N ALA A 3 4.89 -24.47 -47.36
CA ALA A 3 4.70 -23.14 -46.79
C ALA A 3 4.91 -23.23 -45.26
N PRO A 4 5.80 -22.44 -44.66
CA PRO A 4 5.98 -22.45 -43.21
C PRO A 4 4.73 -21.88 -42.53
N ASN A 5 4.27 -22.58 -41.50
CA ASN A 5 3.03 -22.32 -40.80
C ASN A 5 3.18 -21.06 -39.93
N ILE A 6 2.80 -19.89 -40.46
CA ILE A 6 2.97 -18.54 -39.88
C ILE A 6 2.41 -18.44 -38.44
N SER A 7 1.45 -19.29 -38.09
CA SER A 7 0.84 -19.37 -36.75
C SER A 7 1.83 -19.73 -35.63
N LEU A 8 2.84 -20.58 -35.91
CA LEU A 8 3.89 -20.93 -34.93
C LEU A 8 4.89 -19.79 -34.70
N LEU A 9 5.10 -18.94 -35.70
CA LEU A 9 5.99 -17.78 -35.63
C LEU A 9 5.37 -16.66 -34.77
N LEU A 10 4.05 -16.47 -34.85
CA LEU A 10 3.33 -15.52 -34.00
C LEU A 10 3.24 -15.99 -32.53
N LEU A 11 3.10 -17.29 -32.29
CA LEU A 11 3.11 -17.85 -30.93
C LEU A 11 4.50 -17.73 -30.26
N GLY A 12 5.58 -17.91 -31.03
CA GLY A 12 6.96 -17.74 -30.55
C GLY A 12 7.31 -16.29 -30.17
N ILE A 13 6.72 -15.31 -30.86
CA ILE A 13 6.90 -13.89 -30.58
C ILE A 13 6.11 -13.49 -29.31
N ALA A 14 4.91 -14.04 -29.09
CA ALA A 14 4.11 -13.74 -27.90
C ALA A 14 4.74 -14.26 -26.59
N CYS A 15 5.53 -15.34 -26.63
CA CYS A 15 6.23 -15.86 -25.45
C CYS A 15 7.50 -15.07 -25.08
N ALA A 16 8.05 -14.25 -25.97
CA ALA A 16 9.32 -13.56 -25.76
C ALA A 16 9.21 -12.20 -25.03
N PHE A 17 7.99 -11.68 -24.80
CA PHE A 17 7.78 -10.33 -24.26
C PHE A 17 7.11 -10.25 -22.89
N GLY A 18 7.08 -11.36 -22.13
CA GLY A 18 6.86 -11.25 -20.70
C GLY A 18 8.09 -10.58 -20.07
N LYS A 19 8.10 -9.24 -19.97
CA LYS A 19 9.12 -8.54 -19.17
C LYS A 19 9.05 -9.11 -17.75
N ALA A 20 10.04 -9.91 -17.39
CA ALA A 20 10.24 -10.27 -16.00
C ALA A 20 10.63 -9.00 -15.24
N TYR A 21 10.03 -8.79 -14.07
CA TYR A 21 10.44 -7.70 -13.19
C TYR A 21 11.85 -7.96 -12.62
N ASP A 22 12.61 -6.91 -12.32
CA ASP A 22 13.99 -7.02 -11.84
C ASP A 22 14.12 -6.49 -10.40
N LEU A 23 14.16 -7.39 -9.43
CA LEU A 23 14.42 -7.06 -8.02
C LEU A 23 15.87 -7.33 -7.61
N THR A 24 16.84 -7.39 -8.52
CA THR A 24 18.23 -7.71 -8.13
C THR A 24 18.88 -6.63 -7.27
N LYS A 25 18.37 -5.39 -7.35
CA LYS A 25 18.80 -4.26 -6.53
C LYS A 25 17.63 -3.30 -6.29
N PRO A 26 17.62 -2.56 -5.18
CA PRO A 26 16.72 -1.44 -5.02
C PRO A 26 17.02 -0.36 -6.06
N LEU A 27 15.98 0.19 -6.66
CA LEU A 27 16.03 1.34 -7.56
C LEU A 27 15.78 2.63 -6.77
N LYS A 28 16.26 3.75 -7.31
CA LYS A 28 15.99 5.06 -6.72
C LYS A 28 14.58 5.53 -7.11
N PRO A 29 13.82 6.13 -6.19
CA PRO A 29 12.51 6.70 -6.50
C PRO A 29 12.65 7.81 -7.55
N LYS A 30 11.62 7.95 -8.39
CA LYS A 30 11.53 8.98 -9.43
C LYS A 30 10.41 9.97 -9.08
N GLY A 31 10.72 10.87 -8.17
CA GLY A 31 9.86 12.00 -7.86
C GLY A 31 10.26 12.69 -6.56
N PRO A 32 9.77 13.92 -6.34
CA PRO A 32 10.12 14.74 -5.18
C PRO A 32 9.63 14.15 -3.85
N LEU A 33 8.59 13.32 -3.86
CA LEU A 33 8.06 12.69 -2.65
C LEU A 33 8.83 11.42 -2.27
N GLY A 34 9.73 10.94 -3.12
CA GLY A 34 10.62 9.83 -2.82
C GLY A 34 9.88 8.49 -2.65
N VAL A 35 8.69 8.34 -3.22
CA VAL A 35 7.90 7.11 -3.08
C VAL A 35 8.58 5.96 -3.81
N THR A 36 8.92 4.91 -3.07
CA THR A 36 9.65 3.74 -3.57
C THR A 36 9.02 2.45 -3.08
N LEU A 37 9.24 1.37 -3.83
CA LEU A 37 8.92 0.01 -3.38
C LEU A 37 9.57 -0.25 -2.00
N ASP A 38 8.77 -0.75 -1.05
CA ASP A 38 9.29 -1.38 0.17
C ASP A 38 9.99 -2.68 -0.22
N TYR A 39 11.27 -2.53 -0.48
CA TYR A 39 12.09 -3.57 -1.06
C TYR A 39 12.22 -4.77 -0.11
N SER A 40 12.37 -4.52 1.19
CA SER A 40 12.45 -5.56 2.21
C SER A 40 11.18 -6.39 2.24
N LEU A 41 10.00 -5.75 2.18
CA LEU A 41 8.73 -6.46 2.10
C LEU A 41 8.58 -7.24 0.79
N ALA A 42 9.10 -6.74 -0.34
CA ALA A 42 9.05 -7.44 -1.61
C ALA A 42 10.00 -8.65 -1.72
N THR A 43 11.15 -8.63 -1.03
CA THR A 43 12.20 -9.65 -1.16
C THR A 43 12.32 -10.58 0.03
N ALA A 44 11.95 -10.13 1.22
CA ALA A 44 12.19 -10.85 2.48
C ALA A 44 10.91 -11.32 3.21
N TRP A 45 9.73 -10.90 2.77
CA TRP A 45 8.47 -11.24 3.43
C TRP A 45 7.65 -12.32 2.68
N PRO A 46 7.04 -13.29 3.38
CA PRO A 46 7.20 -13.61 4.82
C PRO A 46 8.52 -14.32 5.14
N GLU A 47 9.20 -14.83 4.12
CA GLU A 47 10.51 -15.46 4.20
C GLU A 47 11.38 -14.94 3.04
N PRO A 48 12.71 -14.88 3.19
CA PRO A 48 13.62 -14.51 2.12
C PRO A 48 13.41 -15.30 0.83
N ARG A 49 13.34 -14.59 -0.29
CA ARG A 49 13.22 -15.20 -1.62
C ARG A 49 14.27 -14.67 -2.57
N ASP A 50 14.73 -15.53 -3.47
CA ASP A 50 15.62 -15.12 -4.55
C ASP A 50 14.95 -13.99 -5.36
N PRO A 51 15.54 -12.78 -5.42
CA PRO A 51 14.96 -11.67 -6.17
C PRO A 51 14.84 -11.93 -7.68
N LYS A 52 15.55 -12.92 -8.22
CA LYS A 52 15.45 -13.36 -9.62
C LYS A 52 14.31 -14.33 -9.87
N ASP A 53 13.73 -14.93 -8.82
CA ASP A 53 12.59 -15.81 -8.98
C ASP A 53 11.33 -15.00 -9.24
N ASN A 54 10.86 -15.03 -10.50
CA ASN A 54 9.65 -14.35 -10.95
C ASN A 54 8.39 -15.22 -10.85
N LYS A 55 8.49 -16.47 -10.39
CA LYS A 55 7.38 -17.41 -10.24
C LYS A 55 6.71 -17.34 -8.86
N VAL A 56 7.38 -16.72 -7.89
CA VAL A 56 6.87 -16.58 -6.53
C VAL A 56 5.92 -15.38 -6.38
N PHE A 57 4.84 -15.57 -5.62
CA PHE A 57 3.89 -14.50 -5.29
C PHE A 57 4.46 -13.55 -4.23
N ARG A 58 4.87 -12.35 -4.62
CA ARG A 58 5.38 -11.33 -3.70
C ARG A 58 4.28 -10.44 -3.15
N ASN A 59 4.65 -9.69 -2.12
CA ASN A 59 3.83 -8.60 -1.61
C ASN A 59 4.44 -7.27 -2.06
N TRP A 60 3.57 -6.32 -2.37
CA TRP A 60 3.97 -5.04 -2.95
C TRP A 60 3.36 -3.91 -2.13
N VAL A 61 4.21 -3.02 -1.66
CA VAL A 61 3.84 -1.79 -0.96
C VAL A 61 4.83 -0.73 -1.43
N TRP A 62 4.34 0.46 -1.71
CA TRP A 62 5.17 1.64 -1.99
C TRP A 62 5.03 2.60 -0.83
N THR A 63 6.17 3.08 -0.34
CA THR A 63 6.24 3.89 0.87
C THR A 63 7.18 5.07 0.69
N SER A 64 6.98 6.09 1.50
CA SER A 64 7.93 7.18 1.72
C SER A 64 7.70 7.77 3.11
N HIS A 65 8.75 8.32 3.70
CA HIS A 65 8.69 9.07 4.94
C HIS A 65 9.45 10.38 4.75
N LEU A 66 8.73 11.48 4.96
CA LEU A 66 9.18 12.83 4.70
C LEU A 66 9.17 13.62 6.01
N GLN A 67 10.26 14.32 6.28
CA GLN A 67 10.37 15.28 7.37
C GLN A 67 10.48 16.70 6.83
N PHE A 68 9.62 17.58 7.30
CA PHE A 68 9.51 18.97 6.92
C PHE A 68 10.14 19.88 7.97
N LYS A 69 10.66 21.03 7.53
CA LYS A 69 11.17 22.06 8.44
C LYS A 69 10.06 22.70 9.27
N ASN A 70 8.92 22.93 8.63
CA ASN A 70 7.73 23.51 9.23
C ASN A 70 6.76 22.40 9.65
N PRO A 71 5.91 22.65 10.66
CA PRO A 71 4.92 21.68 11.08
C PRO A 71 3.90 21.44 9.97
N VAL A 72 3.45 20.19 9.85
CA VAL A 72 2.44 19.81 8.87
C VAL A 72 1.12 20.53 9.10
N SER A 73 0.85 21.06 10.30
CA SER A 73 -0.34 21.89 10.58
C SER A 73 -0.45 23.14 9.70
N GLU A 74 0.66 23.60 9.10
CA GLU A 74 0.64 24.67 8.09
C GLU A 74 0.21 24.19 6.70
N ILE A 75 0.19 22.87 6.47
CA ILE A 75 -0.26 22.22 5.23
C ILE A 75 -1.77 21.99 5.33
N THR A 76 -2.50 22.61 4.43
CA THR A 76 -3.96 22.45 4.32
C THR A 76 -4.34 21.04 3.87
N ASP A 77 -5.55 20.63 4.18
CA ASP A 77 -6.08 19.32 3.79
C ASP A 77 -6.13 19.14 2.27
N GLY A 78 -6.42 20.20 1.52
CA GLY A 78 -6.35 20.21 0.06
C GLY A 78 -4.93 19.94 -0.46
N GLN A 79 -3.90 20.46 0.21
CA GLN A 79 -2.51 20.15 -0.10
C GLN A 79 -2.14 18.71 0.28
N LEU A 80 -2.60 18.21 1.43
CA LEU A 80 -2.41 16.80 1.82
C LEU A 80 -3.03 15.86 0.78
N TRP A 81 -4.23 16.16 0.29
CA TRP A 81 -4.85 15.41 -0.81
C TRP A 81 -4.03 15.45 -2.09
N LYS A 82 -3.48 16.61 -2.44
CA LYS A 82 -2.62 16.74 -3.62
C LYS A 82 -1.35 15.90 -3.47
N ILE A 83 -0.70 15.95 -2.31
CA ILE A 83 0.48 15.13 -1.99
C ILE A 83 0.15 13.64 -2.13
N ALA A 84 -0.98 13.17 -1.60
CA ALA A 84 -1.39 11.76 -1.72
C ALA A 84 -1.61 11.32 -3.19
N ARG A 85 -2.15 12.21 -4.04
CA ARG A 85 -2.32 11.95 -5.49
C ARG A 85 -0.98 11.92 -6.22
N ASP A 86 -0.09 12.84 -5.92
CA ASP A 86 1.24 12.87 -6.51
C ASP A 86 2.05 11.64 -6.07
N ALA A 87 1.90 11.22 -4.81
CA ALA A 87 2.51 9.99 -4.27
C ALA A 87 1.98 8.73 -4.97
N TRP A 88 0.68 8.70 -5.29
CA TRP A 88 0.10 7.62 -6.08
C TRP A 88 0.75 7.53 -7.47
N ASP A 89 0.92 8.67 -8.15
CA ASP A 89 1.56 8.71 -9.47
C ASP A 89 3.04 8.28 -9.40
N GLU A 90 3.78 8.74 -8.39
CA GLU A 90 5.16 8.29 -8.14
C GLU A 90 5.26 6.78 -7.91
N ALA A 91 4.31 6.19 -7.17
CA ALA A 91 4.28 4.74 -6.97
C ALA A 91 4.07 3.97 -8.28
N GLN A 92 3.26 4.50 -9.22
CA GLN A 92 3.10 3.88 -10.54
C GLN A 92 4.38 3.98 -11.38
N ILE A 93 5.03 5.15 -11.35
CA ILE A 93 6.31 5.35 -12.02
C ILE A 93 7.34 4.37 -11.46
N ASP A 94 7.44 4.25 -10.14
CA ASP A 94 8.39 3.37 -9.46
C ASP A 94 8.14 1.89 -9.79
N ARG A 95 6.88 1.44 -9.70
CA ARG A 95 6.44 0.12 -10.15
C ARG A 95 6.90 -0.19 -11.58
N ASP A 96 6.71 0.76 -12.49
CA ASP A 96 7.08 0.59 -13.90
C ASP A 96 8.61 0.51 -14.07
N GLN A 97 9.40 1.17 -13.19
CA GLN A 97 10.87 1.04 -13.20
C GLN A 97 11.32 -0.41 -12.97
N TYR A 98 10.63 -1.12 -12.10
CA TYR A 98 10.89 -2.53 -11.81
C TYR A 98 10.35 -3.46 -12.91
N GLY A 99 9.62 -2.96 -13.91
CA GLY A 99 8.97 -3.78 -14.94
C GLY A 99 7.78 -4.59 -14.41
N LEU A 100 7.16 -4.14 -13.32
CA LEU A 100 6.02 -4.81 -12.71
C LEU A 100 4.74 -4.55 -13.51
N SER A 101 3.90 -5.59 -13.64
CA SER A 101 2.62 -5.49 -14.34
C SER A 101 1.53 -4.79 -13.50
N ASP A 102 0.40 -4.49 -14.14
CA ASP A 102 -0.79 -3.96 -13.46
C ASP A 102 -1.36 -4.87 -12.36
N TYR A 103 -1.05 -6.17 -12.36
CA TYR A 103 -1.43 -7.06 -11.26
C TYR A 103 -0.77 -6.69 -9.92
N SER A 104 0.38 -6.02 -9.96
CA SER A 104 1.10 -5.53 -8.78
C SER A 104 0.66 -4.12 -8.36
N LYS A 105 -0.22 -3.47 -9.15
CA LYS A 105 -0.68 -2.10 -8.92
C LYS A 105 -1.44 -2.00 -7.59
N PRO A 106 -1.07 -1.12 -6.65
CA PRO A 106 -1.89 -0.87 -5.47
C PRO A 106 -3.24 -0.27 -5.88
N SER A 107 -4.26 -0.33 -5.02
CA SER A 107 -5.57 0.29 -5.27
C SER A 107 -5.78 1.60 -4.50
N ALA A 108 -4.94 1.85 -3.50
CA ALA A 108 -4.98 3.09 -2.73
C ALA A 108 -3.58 3.60 -2.39
N MET A 109 -3.49 4.90 -2.11
CA MET A 109 -2.35 5.58 -1.49
C MET A 109 -2.85 6.39 -0.30
N THR A 110 -2.24 6.15 0.86
CA THR A 110 -2.58 6.82 2.11
C THR A 110 -1.50 7.82 2.47
N ILE A 111 -1.92 8.97 2.98
CA ILE A 111 -1.10 9.96 3.65
C ILE A 111 -1.41 9.96 5.14
N LEU A 112 -0.37 9.93 5.97
CA LEU A 112 -0.44 10.06 7.42
C LEU A 112 0.49 11.20 7.83
N ALA A 113 -0.06 12.26 8.42
CA ALA A 113 0.68 13.48 8.72
C ALA A 113 0.56 13.85 10.20
N TRP A 114 1.68 14.09 10.87
CA TRP A 114 1.73 14.53 12.27
C TRP A 114 2.96 15.39 12.51
N GLY A 115 2.93 16.32 13.48
CA GLY A 115 4.10 17.13 13.85
C GLY A 115 4.75 17.81 12.64
N ASN A 116 5.91 17.33 12.22
CA ASN A 116 6.68 17.80 11.06
C ASN A 116 6.84 16.72 9.98
N GLU A 117 6.07 15.65 10.04
CA GLU A 117 6.34 14.42 9.30
C GLU A 117 5.13 13.95 8.52
N ILE A 118 5.41 13.30 7.39
CA ILE A 118 4.42 12.65 6.53
C ILE A 118 4.93 11.27 6.17
N ILE A 119 4.10 10.25 6.42
CA ILE A 119 4.24 8.93 5.81
C ILE A 119 3.27 8.82 4.64
N LEU A 120 3.78 8.31 3.52
CA LEU A 120 3.01 7.90 2.36
C LEU A 120 3.09 6.39 2.28
N ALA A 121 1.95 5.70 2.18
CA ALA A 121 1.92 4.25 2.08
C ALA A 121 0.80 3.77 1.18
N SER A 122 1.12 2.91 0.21
CA SER A 122 0.12 2.29 -0.65
C SER A 122 -0.63 1.18 0.08
N SER A 123 -1.83 0.84 -0.39
CA SER A 123 -2.45 -0.44 -0.04
C SER A 123 -1.54 -1.60 -0.46
N GLN A 124 -1.51 -2.67 0.31
CA GLN A 124 -0.69 -3.85 0.00
C GLN A 124 -1.32 -4.67 -1.13
N LYS A 125 -0.50 -5.10 -2.10
CA LYS A 125 -0.83 -6.19 -3.02
C LYS A 125 -0.07 -7.46 -2.64
N GLY A 126 -0.55 -8.61 -3.11
CA GLY A 126 0.01 -9.92 -2.78
C GLY A 126 -0.95 -10.81 -1.99
N ARG A 127 -0.49 -12.03 -1.70
CA ARG A 127 -1.31 -13.08 -1.08
C ARG A 127 -1.46 -12.91 0.43
N SER A 128 -0.35 -12.81 1.15
CA SER A 128 -0.33 -12.69 2.62
C SER A 128 -0.77 -11.29 3.08
N SER A 129 -1.17 -11.15 4.34
CA SER A 129 -1.42 -9.85 4.95
C SER A 129 -0.31 -9.52 5.95
N PHE A 130 0.54 -8.54 5.63
CA PHE A 130 1.64 -8.14 6.49
C PHE A 130 1.14 -7.70 7.88
N THR A 131 0.06 -6.92 7.93
CA THR A 131 -0.51 -6.38 9.17
C THR A 131 -1.01 -7.42 10.16
N TYR A 132 -1.62 -8.51 9.67
CA TYR A 132 -2.10 -9.57 10.55
C TYR A 132 -1.01 -10.60 10.87
N GLU A 133 -0.06 -10.82 9.96
CA GLU A 133 0.89 -11.94 10.07
C GLU A 133 2.21 -11.52 10.73
N TYR A 134 2.62 -10.24 10.61
CA TYR A 134 3.81 -9.73 11.28
C TYR A 134 3.57 -9.59 12.80
N LYS A 135 4.42 -10.22 13.60
CA LYS A 135 4.19 -10.43 15.03
C LYS A 135 4.65 -9.23 15.88
N ASN A 136 4.07 -9.12 17.08
CA ASN A 136 4.51 -8.19 18.14
C ASN A 136 4.52 -6.72 17.68
N THR A 137 3.43 -6.28 17.05
CA THR A 137 3.28 -4.87 16.66
C THR A 137 2.02 -4.27 17.27
N PRO A 138 2.04 -2.96 17.65
CA PRO A 138 0.85 -2.28 18.14
C PRO A 138 -0.33 -2.32 17.16
N VAL A 139 -0.03 -2.27 15.85
CA VAL A 139 -1.06 -2.33 14.80
C VAL A 139 -1.75 -3.68 14.79
N ARG A 140 -0.99 -4.78 14.86
CA ARG A 140 -1.56 -6.13 14.92
C ARG A 140 -2.43 -6.32 16.15
N GLU A 141 -1.94 -5.91 17.33
CA GLU A 141 -2.69 -6.02 18.59
C GLU A 141 -4.02 -5.27 18.49
N THR A 142 -3.99 -4.05 17.94
CA THR A 142 -5.20 -3.26 17.68
C THR A 142 -6.14 -3.96 16.69
N LEU A 143 -5.61 -4.54 15.60
CA LEU A 143 -6.41 -5.28 14.63
C LEU A 143 -7.05 -6.55 15.20
N GLU A 144 -6.36 -7.25 16.11
CA GLU A 144 -6.91 -8.40 16.83
C GLU A 144 -8.06 -7.96 17.74
N LEU A 145 -7.91 -6.86 18.47
CA LEU A 145 -9.00 -6.26 19.28
C LEU A 145 -10.18 -5.84 18.39
N CYS A 146 -9.93 -5.14 17.28
CA CYS A 146 -10.97 -4.76 16.34
C CYS A 146 -11.69 -5.98 15.76
N GLN A 147 -10.99 -7.08 15.49
CA GLN A 147 -11.60 -8.31 14.97
C GLN A 147 -12.49 -8.98 16.03
N ILE A 148 -12.11 -8.94 17.31
CA ILE A 148 -12.93 -9.45 18.42
C ILE A 148 -14.21 -8.64 18.52
N VAL A 149 -14.11 -7.31 18.59
CA VAL A 149 -15.27 -6.41 18.64
C VAL A 149 -16.15 -6.56 17.39
N TRP A 150 -15.55 -6.63 16.19
CA TRP A 150 -16.31 -6.82 14.95
C TRP A 150 -17.01 -8.18 14.88
N ARG A 151 -16.45 -9.22 15.49
CA ARG A 151 -17.15 -10.51 15.59
C ARG A 151 -18.40 -10.35 16.45
N GLU A 152 -18.30 -9.66 17.58
CA GLU A 152 -19.41 -9.49 18.52
C GLU A 152 -20.50 -8.55 17.99
N ASP A 153 -20.12 -7.41 17.40
CA ASP A 153 -21.03 -6.30 17.06
C ASP A 153 -21.24 -6.08 15.54
N GLY A 154 -20.54 -6.83 14.69
CA GLY A 154 -20.55 -6.63 13.23
C GLY A 154 -21.77 -7.24 12.52
N PRO A 155 -22.00 -6.86 11.25
CA PRO A 155 -23.06 -7.41 10.40
C PRO A 155 -22.77 -8.89 10.12
N GLY A 156 -23.34 -9.76 10.95
CA GLY A 156 -23.04 -11.19 10.95
C GLY A 156 -23.39 -11.92 12.25
N ASP A 157 -23.89 -11.23 13.28
CA ASP A 157 -24.39 -11.78 14.55
C ASP A 157 -23.41 -12.77 15.23
N GLY A 158 -22.10 -12.49 15.25
CA GLY A 158 -21.13 -13.44 15.84
C GLY A 158 -20.79 -14.65 14.99
N LYS A 159 -21.36 -14.80 13.79
CA LYS A 159 -21.25 -16.04 12.97
C LYS A 159 -20.16 -15.99 11.91
N THR A 160 -19.40 -14.90 11.81
CA THR A 160 -18.38 -14.77 10.76
C THR A 160 -17.03 -14.34 11.32
N ASP A 161 -16.01 -15.16 11.07
CA ASP A 161 -14.59 -14.82 11.25
C ASP A 161 -14.01 -14.07 10.05
N LYS A 162 -14.86 -13.43 9.25
CA LYS A 162 -14.39 -12.68 8.09
C LYS A 162 -13.55 -11.53 8.62
N LYS A 163 -12.29 -11.51 8.21
CA LYS A 163 -11.40 -10.35 8.39
C LYS A 163 -12.04 -9.13 7.73
N HIS A 164 -11.65 -7.94 8.15
CA HIS A 164 -12.01 -6.68 7.50
C HIS A 164 -11.92 -6.81 5.96
N ARG A 165 -12.74 -6.08 5.19
CA ARG A 165 -12.97 -6.26 3.73
C ARG A 165 -11.68 -6.44 2.90
N THR A 166 -10.59 -5.83 3.33
CA THR A 166 -9.28 -5.80 2.65
C THR A 166 -8.24 -6.71 3.32
N GLU A 167 -8.63 -7.54 4.28
CA GLU A 167 -7.76 -8.42 5.06
C GLU A 167 -6.59 -7.67 5.71
N GLY A 168 -6.79 -6.43 6.13
CA GLY A 168 -5.74 -5.61 6.75
C GLY A 168 -4.75 -4.99 5.75
N LYS A 169 -4.95 -5.13 4.44
CA LYS A 169 -4.05 -4.63 3.38
C LYS A 169 -4.26 -3.16 3.02
N CYS A 170 -4.96 -2.41 3.88
CA CYS A 170 -5.25 -0.99 3.70
C CYS A 170 -3.98 -0.14 3.81
N GLY A 171 -3.92 0.98 3.08
CA GLY A 171 -2.79 1.90 3.13
C GLY A 171 -2.64 2.57 4.50
N GLU A 172 -3.76 2.81 5.19
CA GLU A 172 -3.83 3.33 6.56
C GLU A 172 -3.10 2.43 7.55
N LEU A 173 -3.28 1.12 7.41
CA LEU A 173 -2.62 0.15 8.27
C LEU A 173 -1.13 0.03 7.93
N MET A 174 -0.75 0.12 6.65
CA MET A 174 0.66 0.19 6.26
C MET A 174 1.34 1.45 6.81
N ALA A 175 0.69 2.62 6.71
CA ALA A 175 1.21 3.87 7.25
C ALA A 175 1.34 3.82 8.78
N ALA A 176 0.35 3.26 9.47
CA ALA A 176 0.41 3.07 10.91
C ALA A 176 1.54 2.11 11.32
N HIS A 177 1.78 1.04 10.54
CA HIS A 177 2.91 0.14 10.80
C HIS A 177 4.24 0.86 10.73
N LEU A 178 4.44 1.69 9.70
CA LEU A 178 5.66 2.47 9.55
C LEU A 178 5.84 3.42 10.75
N TYR A 179 4.80 4.16 11.13
CA TYR A 179 4.83 5.03 12.32
C TYR A 179 5.27 4.30 13.59
N TYR A 180 4.63 3.16 13.91
CA TYR A 180 4.96 2.40 15.13
C TYR A 180 6.26 1.59 15.03
N SER A 181 6.81 1.40 13.82
CA SER A 181 8.11 0.75 13.64
C SER A 181 9.30 1.64 13.98
N GLU A 182 9.08 2.95 14.08
CA GLU A 182 10.08 3.95 14.46
C GLU A 182 10.13 4.18 15.98
N ASP A 183 9.83 3.15 16.77
CA ASP A 183 9.74 3.19 18.23
C ASP A 183 8.76 4.26 18.77
N ALA A 184 7.72 4.59 18.00
CA ALA A 184 6.73 5.56 18.42
C ALA A 184 5.90 5.03 19.60
N THR A 185 6.05 5.66 20.77
CA THR A 185 5.30 5.33 21.99
C THR A 185 4.04 6.17 22.18
N ILE A 186 3.91 7.26 21.41
CA ILE A 186 2.77 8.18 21.47
C ILE A 186 1.74 7.72 20.44
N THR A 187 0.47 7.66 20.82
CA THR A 187 -0.58 7.24 19.89
C THR A 187 -0.81 8.27 18.79
N LEU A 188 -1.30 7.83 17.63
CA LEU A 188 -1.67 8.74 16.53
C LEU A 188 -2.73 9.78 16.94
N ALA A 189 -3.63 9.42 17.86
CA ALA A 189 -4.63 10.33 18.41
C ALA A 189 -3.99 11.44 19.24
N GLU A 190 -3.06 11.11 20.15
CA GLU A 190 -2.33 12.09 20.96
C GLU A 190 -1.44 13.01 20.12
N ARG A 191 -0.99 12.55 18.95
CA ARG A 191 -0.25 13.36 17.97
C ARG A 191 -1.13 14.34 17.19
N ASN A 192 -2.46 14.27 17.31
CA ASN A 192 -3.40 14.92 16.39
C ASN A 192 -3.06 14.58 14.93
N ALA A 193 -2.74 13.32 14.66
CA ALA A 193 -2.38 12.88 13.32
C ALA A 193 -3.57 13.00 12.38
N ARG A 194 -3.32 13.49 11.17
CA ARG A 194 -4.30 13.56 10.08
C ARG A 194 -4.03 12.45 9.09
N VAL A 195 -5.08 11.81 8.61
CA VAL A 195 -4.98 10.65 7.72
C VAL A 195 -5.96 10.79 6.57
N GLY A 196 -5.51 10.50 5.34
CA GLY A 196 -6.37 10.52 4.17
C GLY A 196 -5.94 9.46 3.16
N THR A 197 -6.88 8.89 2.42
CA THR A 197 -6.58 7.88 1.41
C THR A 197 -7.15 8.28 0.06
N VAL A 198 -6.34 8.18 -0.99
CA VAL A 198 -6.81 8.25 -2.38
C VAL A 198 -6.96 6.85 -2.93
N VAL A 199 -8.09 6.56 -3.58
CA VAL A 199 -8.42 5.24 -4.10
C VAL A 199 -8.72 5.34 -5.58
N GLU A 200 -8.16 4.43 -6.37
CA GLU A 200 -8.53 4.28 -7.77
C GLU A 200 -9.84 3.50 -7.89
N LYS A 201 -10.89 4.16 -8.40
CA LYS A 201 -12.16 3.55 -8.77
C LYS A 201 -12.47 3.85 -10.24
N ARG A 202 -12.69 2.81 -11.04
CA ARG A 202 -13.05 2.93 -12.48
C ARG A 202 -12.13 3.89 -13.26
N LYS A 203 -10.82 3.86 -12.98
CA LYS A 203 -9.77 4.73 -13.56
C LYS A 203 -9.75 6.20 -13.09
N ASN A 204 -10.56 6.54 -12.09
CA ASN A 204 -10.51 7.85 -11.43
C ASN A 204 -9.95 7.72 -10.01
N LEU A 205 -9.21 8.72 -9.57
CA LEU A 205 -8.76 8.82 -8.18
C LEU A 205 -9.78 9.60 -7.35
N GLU A 206 -10.33 8.94 -6.34
CA GLU A 206 -11.28 9.50 -5.38
C GLU A 206 -10.61 9.66 -4.02
N ASN A 207 -10.89 10.76 -3.32
CA ASN A 207 -10.50 10.90 -1.92
C ASN A 207 -11.49 10.11 -1.06
N THR A 208 -11.01 9.40 -0.06
CA THR A 208 -11.83 8.69 0.91
C THR A 208 -11.26 8.85 2.30
N ASP A 209 -12.15 8.95 3.27
CA ASP A 209 -11.79 8.81 4.68
C ASP A 209 -11.36 7.37 5.00
N PRO A 210 -10.61 7.15 6.10
CA PRO A 210 -10.19 5.83 6.54
C PRO A 210 -11.31 4.82 6.61
N CYS A 211 -11.01 3.55 6.33
CA CYS A 211 -11.97 2.48 6.54
C CYS A 211 -12.30 2.34 8.04
N GLY A 212 -13.57 2.56 8.41
CA GLY A 212 -14.01 2.43 9.81
C GLY A 212 -15.31 3.11 10.15
N ASP A 213 -15.83 4.02 9.32
CA ASP A 213 -17.04 4.77 9.65
C ASP A 213 -18.25 4.41 8.76
N PRO A 214 -19.26 3.69 9.29
CA PRO A 214 -20.51 3.42 8.58
C PRO A 214 -21.38 4.67 8.35
N LYS A 215 -21.13 5.76 9.08
CA LYS A 215 -21.95 7.00 9.10
C LYS A 215 -21.32 8.18 8.36
N ASN A 216 -20.02 8.16 8.07
CA ASN A 216 -19.36 9.22 7.29
C ASN A 216 -19.24 8.87 5.80
N GLN A 217 -20.37 8.79 5.10
CA GLN A 217 -20.40 8.96 3.65
C GLN A 217 -20.38 10.45 3.27
N GLY A 218 -19.38 11.21 3.74
CA GLY A 218 -19.17 12.60 3.31
C GLY A 218 -18.87 13.63 4.40
N HIS A 219 -18.05 13.31 5.40
CA HIS A 219 -17.48 14.34 6.28
C HIS A 219 -16.01 14.10 6.56
N LEU A 220 -15.21 15.10 6.20
CA LEU A 220 -13.76 15.16 6.19
C LEU A 220 -13.17 14.64 7.50
N GLY A 221 -12.46 13.52 7.44
CA GLY A 221 -11.56 13.03 8.48
C GLY A 221 -10.11 13.47 8.26
N LEU A 222 -9.90 14.74 7.87
CA LEU A 222 -8.61 15.43 7.91
C LEU A 222 -8.69 16.57 8.93
#